data_AF-A0A2G9ZV53-F1
#
_entry.id   AF-A0A2G9ZV53-F1
#
_cell.length_a   1.000
_cell.length_b   1.000
_cell.length_c   1.000
_cell.angle_alpha   90.00
_cell.angle_beta   90.00
_cell.angle_gamma   90.00
#
_symmetry.space_group_name_H-M   'P 1'
#
loop_
_entity.id
_entity.type
_entity.pdbx_description
1 polymer ?
#
loop_
_entity_poly.entity_id
_entity_poly.type
_entity_poly.pdbx_seq_one_letter_code
_entity_poly.pdbx_strand_id
1 'polypeptide(L)'
;MKPYHVAIGFFFAGALLIVSLGFIVYGDNGLRDFNTLKQELRNLKAANDLLQQENIDLHRKIQRLKEDPEFMETIARQELKMIKKDELVFKFKEDDADKNQTPMAPEEMKPEDMKKEIPHE
;
A
#
# COMPACT_ATOMS: atom_id res chain seq x y z
N MET A 1 -73.23 -23.36 -37.92
CA MET A 1 -72.00 -22.54 -38.05
C MET A 1 -70.91 -23.24 -37.26
N LYS A 2 -69.74 -23.50 -37.85
CA LYS A 2 -68.72 -24.38 -37.26
C LYS A 2 -67.91 -23.62 -36.20
N PRO A 3 -67.69 -24.16 -34.98
CA PRO A 3 -67.14 -23.43 -33.83
C PRO A 3 -65.62 -23.20 -33.90
N TYR A 4 -65.02 -23.20 -35.09
CA TYR A 4 -63.56 -23.08 -35.26
C TYR A 4 -63.03 -21.72 -34.80
N HIS A 5 -63.80 -20.65 -34.94
CA HIS A 5 -63.39 -19.31 -34.52
C HIS A 5 -63.17 -19.22 -32.99
N VAL A 6 -63.96 -19.95 -32.20
CA VAL A 6 -63.84 -19.98 -30.74
C VAL A 6 -62.59 -20.76 -30.32
N ALA A 7 -62.33 -21.90 -30.98
CA ALA A 7 -61.13 -22.71 -30.73
C ALA A 7 -59.84 -21.97 -31.14
N ILE A 8 -59.87 -21.27 -32.29
CA ILE A 8 -58.76 -20.44 -32.78
C ILE A 8 -58.51 -19.27 -31.81
N GLY A 9 -59.56 -18.61 -31.32
CA GLY A 9 -59.44 -17.53 -30.33
C GLY A 9 -58.79 -17.99 -29.03
N PHE A 10 -59.16 -19.17 -28.51
CA PHE A 10 -58.53 -19.77 -27.33
C PHE A 10 -57.05 -20.10 -27.57
N PHE A 11 -56.69 -20.58 -28.76
CA PHE A 11 -55.30 -20.89 -29.11
C PHE A 11 -54.43 -19.63 -29.15
N PHE A 12 -54.93 -18.54 -29.75
CA PHE A 12 -54.25 -17.24 -29.76
C PHE A 12 -54.14 -16.65 -28.35
N ALA A 13 -55.19 -16.74 -27.53
CA ALA A 13 -55.15 -16.29 -26.14
C ALA A 13 -54.11 -17.06 -25.32
N GLY A 14 -54.03 -18.39 -25.48
CA GLY A 14 -53.02 -19.23 -24.84
C GLY A 14 -51.60 -18.89 -25.29
N ALA A 15 -51.39 -18.69 -26.59
CA ALA A 15 -50.10 -18.29 -27.14
C ALA A 15 -49.65 -16.92 -26.62
N LEU A 16 -50.56 -15.95 -26.56
CA LEU A 16 -50.28 -14.61 -26.05
C LEU A 16 -49.95 -14.62 -24.55
N LEU A 17 -50.61 -15.48 -23.78
CA LEU A 17 -50.33 -15.69 -22.37
C LEU A 17 -48.94 -16.30 -22.17
N ILE A 18 -48.57 -17.33 -22.92
CA ILE A 18 -47.23 -17.95 -22.87
C ILE A 18 -46.14 -16.94 -23.23
N VAL A 19 -46.34 -16.16 -24.30
CA VAL A 19 -45.38 -15.10 -24.71
C VAL A 19 -45.24 -14.04 -23.61
N SER A 20 -46.35 -13.62 -22.98
CA SER A 20 -46.34 -12.64 -21.89
C SER A 20 -45.58 -13.17 -20.65
N LEU A 21 -45.78 -14.44 -20.26
CA LEU A 21 -44.97 -15.06 -19.20
C LEU A 21 -43.50 -15.13 -19.59
N GLY A 22 -43.18 -15.44 -20.85
CA GLY A 22 -41.83 -15.38 -21.37
C GLY A 22 -41.22 -13.98 -21.21
N PHE A 23 -41.96 -12.93 -21.57
CA PHE A 23 -41.53 -11.54 -21.35
C PHE A 23 -41.41 -11.15 -19.88
N ILE A 24 -42.15 -11.75 -18.94
CA ILE A 24 -41.97 -11.46 -17.51
C ILE A 24 -40.69 -12.12 -16.97
N VAL A 25 -40.35 -13.31 -17.48
CA VAL A 25 -39.15 -14.05 -17.07
C VAL A 25 -37.88 -13.51 -17.75
N TYR A 26 -37.98 -13.12 -19.03
CA TYR A 26 -36.87 -12.63 -19.85
C TYR A 26 -36.84 -11.10 -20.03
N GLY A 27 -37.89 -10.38 -19.64
CA GLY A 27 -37.98 -8.92 -19.77
C GLY A 27 -37.13 -8.26 -18.71
N ASP A 28 -35.96 -7.83 -19.16
CA ASP A 28 -34.98 -6.87 -18.65
C ASP A 28 -34.80 -6.69 -17.12
N ASN A 29 -35.83 -6.66 -16.28
CA ASN A 29 -35.73 -6.23 -14.88
C ASN A 29 -36.27 -7.23 -13.82
N GLY A 30 -36.77 -8.42 -14.19
CA GLY A 30 -37.57 -9.24 -13.27
C GLY A 30 -36.81 -10.05 -12.21
N LEU A 31 -35.72 -10.73 -12.60
CA LEU A 31 -35.01 -11.70 -11.75
C LEU A 31 -33.48 -11.61 -11.81
N ARG A 32 -32.91 -11.26 -12.97
CA ARG A 32 -31.46 -11.12 -13.14
C ARG A 32 -30.93 -9.86 -12.45
N ASP A 33 -31.67 -8.76 -12.58
CA ASP A 33 -31.35 -7.47 -11.95
C ASP A 33 -31.37 -7.50 -10.43
N PHE A 34 -32.26 -8.30 -9.83
CA PHE A 34 -32.30 -8.43 -8.38
C PHE A 34 -31.02 -9.09 -7.85
N ASN A 35 -30.46 -10.06 -8.59
CA ASN A 35 -29.27 -10.77 -8.15
C ASN A 35 -27.99 -9.93 -8.35
N THR A 36 -27.90 -9.18 -9.46
CA THR A 36 -26.80 -8.24 -9.72
C THR A 36 -26.84 -7.10 -8.71
N LEU A 37 -27.99 -6.49 -8.46
CA LEU A 37 -28.15 -5.41 -7.47
C LEU A 37 -27.82 -5.89 -6.05
N LYS A 38 -28.22 -7.12 -5.69
CA LYS A 38 -27.85 -7.72 -4.41
C LYS A 38 -26.35 -8.00 -4.32
N GLN A 39 -25.70 -8.31 -5.43
CA GLN A 39 -24.25 -8.53 -5.49
C GLN A 39 -23.49 -7.21 -5.39
N GLU A 40 -23.93 -6.16 -6.08
CA GLU A 40 -23.38 -4.81 -5.96
C GLU A 40 -23.51 -4.28 -4.52
N LEU A 41 -24.67 -4.48 -3.89
CA LEU A 41 -24.89 -4.08 -2.50
C LEU A 41 -23.96 -4.82 -1.54
N ARG A 42 -23.72 -6.12 -1.76
CA ARG A 42 -22.74 -6.89 -0.97
C ARG A 42 -21.32 -6.36 -1.16
N ASN A 43 -20.92 -6.09 -2.39
CA ASN A 43 -19.59 -5.59 -2.70
C ASN A 43 -19.35 -4.20 -2.09
N LEU A 44 -20.33 -3.31 -2.23
CA LEU A 44 -20.25 -1.96 -1.67
C LEU A 44 -20.21 -1.96 -0.15
N LYS A 45 -20.98 -2.87 0.49
CA LYS A 45 -20.93 -3.05 1.94
C LYS A 45 -19.56 -3.57 2.39
N ALA A 46 -19.01 -4.58 1.73
CA ALA A 46 -17.69 -5.10 2.06
C ALA A 46 -16.59 -4.05 1.91
N ALA A 47 -16.66 -3.22 0.86
CA ALA A 47 -15.73 -2.11 0.66
C ALA A 47 -15.87 -1.04 1.77
N ASN A 48 -17.10 -0.72 2.18
CA ASN A 48 -17.35 0.22 3.27
C ASN A 48 -16.80 -0.32 4.60
N ASP A 49 -17.07 -1.57 4.93
CA ASP A 49 -16.57 -2.20 6.16
C ASP A 49 -15.03 -2.19 6.21
N LEU A 50 -14.37 -2.44 5.08
CA LEU A 50 -12.90 -2.37 4.97
C LEU A 50 -12.37 -0.94 5.16
N LEU A 51 -13.00 0.05 4.52
CA LEU A 51 -12.64 1.46 4.68
C LEU A 51 -12.88 1.95 6.11
N GLN A 52 -13.93 1.47 6.79
CA GLN A 52 -14.18 1.80 8.19
C GLN A 52 -13.09 1.25 9.10
N GLN A 53 -12.64 0.01 8.89
CA GLN A 53 -11.52 -0.56 9.64
C GLN A 53 -10.23 0.24 9.42
N GLU A 54 -9.93 0.59 8.17
CA GLU A 54 -8.77 1.42 7.86
C GLU A 54 -8.85 2.79 8.53
N ASN A 55 -10.03 3.41 8.54
CA ASN A 55 -10.26 4.67 9.23
C ASN A 55 -9.98 4.55 10.73
N ILE A 56 -10.48 3.50 11.38
CA ILE A 56 -10.25 3.26 12.82
C ILE A 56 -8.76 3.10 13.12
N ASP A 57 -8.05 2.33 12.30
CA ASP A 57 -6.61 2.10 12.50
C ASP A 57 -5.78 3.37 12.23
N LEU A 58 -6.12 4.14 11.20
CA LEU A 58 -5.51 5.44 10.95
C LEU A 58 -5.78 6.41 12.11
N HIS A 59 -7.01 6.44 12.61
CA HIS A 59 -7.36 7.29 13.74
C HIS A 59 -6.56 6.90 14.98
N ARG A 60 -6.41 5.60 15.26
CA ARG A 60 -5.56 5.10 16.35
C ARG A 60 -4.10 5.52 16.16
N LYS A 61 -3.55 5.41 14.94
CA LYS A 61 -2.19 5.88 14.63
C LYS A 61 -2.04 7.38 14.90
N ILE A 62 -3.00 8.20 14.45
CA ILE A 62 -2.98 9.66 14.67
C ILE A 62 -3.03 9.99 16.16
N GLN A 63 -3.90 9.33 16.94
CA GLN A 63 -3.98 9.53 18.39
C GLN A 63 -2.64 9.20 19.06
N ARG A 64 -2.04 8.04 18.73
CA ARG A 64 -0.72 7.68 19.24
C ARG A 64 0.37 8.68 18.84
N LEU A 65 0.33 9.18 17.62
CA LEU A 65 1.27 10.19 17.14
C LEU A 65 1.13 11.52 17.89
N LYS A 66 -0.06 11.85 18.38
CA LYS A 66 -0.33 13.09 19.14
C LYS A 66 -0.03 12.97 20.63
N GLU A 67 -0.33 11.84 21.23
CA GLU A 67 -0.29 11.66 22.68
C GLU A 67 1.03 11.07 23.18
N ASP A 68 1.83 10.44 22.31
CA ASP A 68 3.09 9.78 22.64
C ASP A 68 4.28 10.44 21.91
N PRO A 69 5.07 11.28 22.61
CA PRO A 69 6.26 11.92 22.05
C PRO A 69 7.35 10.94 21.60
N GLU A 70 7.51 9.78 22.25
CA GLU A 70 8.51 8.77 21.87
C GLU A 70 8.12 8.08 20.57
N PHE A 71 6.83 7.79 20.40
CA PHE A 71 6.31 7.23 19.15
C PHE A 71 6.48 8.22 17.98
N MET A 72 6.24 9.51 18.22
CA MET A 72 6.48 10.57 17.24
C MET A 72 7.96 10.70 16.86
N GLU A 73 8.87 10.67 17.85
CA GLU A 73 10.33 10.73 17.61
C GLU A 73 10.80 9.50 16.79
N THR A 74 10.25 8.32 17.09
CA THR A 74 10.57 7.08 16.35
C THR A 74 10.17 7.20 14.88
N ILE A 75 8.94 7.63 14.58
CA ILE A 75 8.48 7.82 13.19
C ILE A 75 9.29 8.91 12.49
N ALA A 76 9.59 10.02 13.18
CA ALA A 76 10.39 11.10 12.62
C ALA A 76 11.81 10.64 12.24
N ARG A 77 12.46 9.82 13.07
CA ARG A 77 13.80 9.27 12.78
C ARG A 77 13.78 8.16 11.74
N GLN A 78 12.79 7.25 11.78
CA GLN A 78 12.77 6.06 10.91
C GLN A 78 12.21 6.37 9.52
N GLU A 79 11.06 7.02 9.43
CA GLU A 79 10.39 7.25 8.15
C GLU A 79 10.82 8.57 7.51
N LEU A 80 10.95 9.63 8.31
CA LEU A 80 11.27 10.96 7.80
C LEU A 80 12.77 11.29 7.86
N LYS A 81 13.58 10.45 8.52
CA LYS A 81 15.03 10.66 8.77
C LYS A 81 15.34 12.05 9.36
N MET A 82 14.41 12.57 10.15
CA MET A 82 14.55 13.84 10.85
C MET A 82 15.45 13.68 12.08
N ILE A 83 16.18 14.74 12.40
CA ILE A 83 17.10 14.83 13.54
C ILE A 83 16.73 16.05 14.40
N LYS A 84 17.08 16.02 15.68
CA LYS A 84 16.85 17.17 16.58
C LYS A 84 17.70 18.36 16.14
N LYS A 85 17.30 19.59 16.51
CA LYS A 85 18.04 20.82 16.18
C LYS A 85 19.52 20.78 16.62
N ASP A 86 19.80 20.05 17.68
CA ASP A 86 21.14 19.94 18.28
C ASP A 86 21.87 18.65 17.90
N GLU A 87 21.39 17.90 16.88
CA GLU A 87 22.03 16.67 16.40
C GLU A 87 22.85 16.92 15.11
N LEU A 88 24.01 16.25 14.99
CA LEU A 88 24.92 16.37 13.86
C LEU A 88 24.90 15.10 13.01
N VAL A 89 24.71 15.24 11.70
CA VAL A 89 24.78 14.12 10.74
C VAL A 89 26.21 13.93 10.25
N PHE A 90 26.84 12.83 10.64
CA PHE A 90 28.12 12.42 10.08
C PHE A 90 27.89 11.69 8.76
N LYS A 91 28.18 12.36 7.63
CA LYS A 91 28.30 11.70 6.33
C LYS A 91 29.74 11.27 6.16
N PHE A 92 30.00 9.97 6.29
CA PHE A 92 31.25 9.39 5.82
C PHE A 92 31.23 9.53 4.29
N LYS A 93 32.13 10.34 3.74
CA LYS A 93 32.48 10.18 2.34
C LYS A 93 33.12 8.80 2.26
N GLU A 94 32.59 7.95 1.39
CA GLU A 94 33.45 6.93 0.81
C GLU A 94 34.49 7.76 0.05
N ASP A 95 35.62 8.01 0.74
CA ASP A 95 36.74 8.67 0.12
C ASP A 95 37.09 7.80 -1.07
N ASP A 96 36.92 8.38 -2.26
CA ASP A 96 37.64 8.00 -3.45
C ASP A 96 39.04 7.60 -2.99
N ALA A 97 39.36 6.33 -3.21
CA ALA A 97 40.71 5.85 -3.12
C ALA A 97 41.56 6.56 -4.18
N ASP A 98 41.96 7.81 -3.95
CA ASP A 98 43.11 8.40 -4.61
C ASP A 98 43.71 9.60 -3.83
N LYS A 99 44.85 9.32 -3.18
CA LYS A 99 45.94 10.24 -2.82
C LYS A 99 45.58 11.47 -1.99
N ASN A 100 45.64 11.31 -0.67
CA ASN A 100 46.59 12.02 0.20
C ASN A 100 46.17 11.82 1.66
N GLN A 101 46.44 10.64 2.19
CA GLN A 101 46.66 10.49 3.62
C GLN A 101 48.11 10.02 3.75
N THR A 102 48.93 10.86 4.36
CA THR A 102 50.05 10.39 5.17
C THR A 102 49.44 10.12 6.55
N PRO A 103 49.18 8.87 6.94
CA PRO A 103 48.93 8.56 8.34
C PRO A 103 50.26 8.63 9.05
N MET A 104 50.34 9.50 10.06
CA MET A 104 51.40 9.49 11.06
C MET A 104 51.33 8.13 11.78
N ALA A 105 52.26 7.24 11.46
CA ALA A 105 52.56 6.04 12.24
C ALA A 105 53.62 6.38 13.32
N PRO A 106 53.72 5.58 14.40
CA PRO A 106 54.18 6.01 15.71
C PRO A 106 55.60 6.53 15.72
N GLU A 107 55.87 7.46 16.61
CA GLU A 107 57.19 7.91 17.02
C GLU A 107 58.02 6.70 17.51
N GLU A 108 58.72 6.01 16.60
CA GLU A 108 59.74 5.01 16.92
C GLU A 108 61.12 5.52 16.48
N MET A 109 61.87 5.90 17.52
CA MET A 109 63.32 6.00 17.69
C MET A 109 64.19 5.66 16.45
N LYS A 110 64.91 6.68 15.97
CA LYS A 110 65.73 6.67 14.75
C LYS A 110 67.03 5.85 14.89
N PRO A 111 67.26 4.79 14.08
CA PRO A 111 68.51 4.04 14.11
C PRO A 111 69.59 4.63 13.18
N GLU A 112 69.28 5.60 12.31
CA GLU A 112 70.28 6.21 11.43
C GLU A 112 71.18 7.25 12.12
N ASP A 113 70.80 7.76 13.29
CA ASP A 113 71.70 8.57 14.12
C ASP A 113 72.77 7.70 14.84
N MET A 114 72.69 6.37 14.74
CA MET A 114 73.66 5.42 15.29
C MET A 114 74.88 5.18 14.40
N LYS A 115 75.05 5.91 13.28
CA LYS A 115 76.28 5.82 12.46
C LYS A 115 77.39 6.81 12.90
N LYS A 116 77.26 7.40 14.09
CA LYS A 116 78.27 8.27 14.72
C LYS A 116 79.27 7.54 15.63
N GLU A 117 79.25 6.22 15.67
CA GLU A 117 80.35 5.40 16.21
C GLU A 117 80.73 4.45 15.07
N ILE A 118 81.85 4.62 14.36
CA ILE A 118 83.20 4.26 14.84
C ILE A 118 84.25 5.22 14.21
N PRO A 119 85.36 5.51 14.92
CA PRO A 119 86.38 6.51 14.56
C PRO A 119 87.32 6.09 13.42
N HIS A 120 88.01 7.11 12.90
CA HIS A 120 89.22 7.09 12.07
C HIS A 120 90.08 5.82 12.11
N GLU A 121 90.40 5.28 10.94
CA GLU A 121 91.77 5.20 10.36
C GLU A 121 91.74 4.67 8.92
#